data_AF-A0A2C9M118-F1
#
_entry.id   AF-A0A2C9M118-F1
#
_cell.length_a   1.000
_cell.length_b   1.000
_cell.length_c   1.000
_cell.angle_alpha   90.00
_cell.angle_beta   90.00
_cell.angle_gamma   90.00
#
_symmetry.space_group_name_H-M   'P 1'
#
loop_
_entity.id
_entity.type
_entity.pdbx_description
1 polymer ?
#
loop_
_entity_poly.entity_id
_entity_poly.type
_entity_poly.pdbx_seq_one_letter_code
_entity_poly.pdbx_strand_id
1 'polypeptide(L)'
;MSSSKMFSVFPMMDRLAQEGKHTEGGYCGSSYFLSKIGVTVMSMIQQRELDASGAEDIVVNACCPGHVDTELSNHKGTLTIDEGAVTPVYCALLPPNVTSPRGKFIREMKIAEWKM
;
A
#
# COMPACT_ATOMS: atom_id res chain seq x y z
N MET A 1 -1.26 -0.60 15.33
CA MET A 1 -1.99 -1.83 14.98
C MET A 1 -0.97 -2.94 14.81
N SER A 2 -1.13 -4.08 15.48
CA SER A 2 -0.23 -5.25 15.30
C SER A 2 -0.62 -6.03 14.05
N SER A 3 0.31 -6.82 13.53
CA SER A 3 0.15 -7.73 12.38
C SER A 3 -1.07 -8.65 12.57
N SER A 4 -1.29 -9.18 13.78
CA SER A 4 -2.45 -10.03 14.12
C SER A 4 -3.81 -9.35 13.93
N LYS A 5 -3.94 -8.05 14.24
CA LYS A 5 -5.18 -7.29 14.04
C LYS A 5 -5.44 -6.96 12.56
N MET A 6 -4.40 -6.95 11.72
CA MET A 6 -4.57 -6.75 10.27
C MET A 6 -5.17 -7.99 9.62
N PHE A 7 -4.68 -9.17 10.00
CA PHE A 7 -5.14 -10.41 9.40
C PHE A 7 -6.61 -10.73 9.68
N SER A 8 -7.22 -10.16 10.73
CA SER A 8 -8.66 -10.30 10.99
C SER A 8 -9.56 -9.44 10.11
N VAL A 9 -9.02 -8.41 9.43
CA VAL A 9 -9.83 -7.47 8.62
C VAL A 9 -10.39 -8.15 7.37
N PHE A 10 -9.59 -9.00 6.71
CA PHE A 10 -9.97 -9.65 5.46
C PHE A 10 -11.09 -10.69 5.63
N PRO A 11 -11.01 -11.65 6.59
CA PRO A 11 -12.09 -12.59 6.82
C PRO A 11 -13.40 -11.90 7.23
N MET A 12 -13.31 -10.81 8.00
CA MET A 12 -14.49 -10.07 8.42
C MET A 12 -15.18 -9.37 7.24
N MET A 13 -14.41 -8.78 6.32
CA MET A 13 -14.99 -8.21 5.10
C MET A 13 -15.58 -9.28 4.20
N ASP A 14 -14.91 -10.41 3.98
CA ASP A 14 -15.43 -11.50 3.14
C ASP A 14 -16.80 -11.99 3.66
N ARG A 15 -16.91 -12.22 4.97
CA ARG A 15 -18.18 -12.57 5.61
C ARG A 15 -19.26 -11.52 5.36
N LEU A 16 -18.96 -10.23 5.61
CA LEU A 16 -19.93 -9.15 5.43
C LEU A 16 -20.28 -8.92 3.94
N ALA A 17 -19.37 -9.20 3.01
CA ALA A 17 -19.62 -9.12 1.59
C ALA A 17 -20.57 -10.22 1.13
N GLN A 18 -20.38 -11.46 1.60
CA GLN A 18 -21.29 -12.59 1.35
C GLN A 18 -22.70 -12.33 1.89
N GLU A 19 -22.81 -11.62 3.02
CA GLU A 19 -24.09 -11.21 3.60
C GLU A 19 -24.71 -9.96 2.94
N GLY A 20 -24.01 -9.31 2.00
CA GLY A 20 -24.46 -8.06 1.38
C GLY A 20 -24.38 -6.82 2.31
N LYS A 21 -23.73 -6.94 3.47
CA LYS A 21 -23.67 -5.93 4.55
C LYS A 21 -22.30 -5.25 4.71
N HIS A 22 -21.40 -5.39 3.76
CA HIS A 22 -20.05 -4.81 3.84
C HIS A 22 -20.08 -3.28 4.02
N THR A 23 -21.02 -2.58 3.39
CA THR A 23 -21.20 -1.12 3.57
C THR A 23 -21.71 -0.76 4.97
N GLU A 24 -22.67 -1.51 5.50
CA GLU A 24 -23.16 -1.37 6.89
C GLU A 24 -22.04 -1.63 7.92
N GLY A 25 -21.13 -2.56 7.60
CA GLY A 25 -19.93 -2.85 8.37
C GLY A 25 -18.81 -1.81 8.22
N GLY A 26 -19.04 -0.72 7.47
CA GLY A 26 -18.07 0.38 7.28
C GLY A 26 -17.02 0.14 6.21
N TYR A 27 -17.14 -0.93 5.40
CA TYR A 27 -16.20 -1.22 4.32
C TYR A 27 -16.63 -0.54 3.02
N CYS A 28 -15.65 -0.11 2.22
CA CYS A 28 -15.92 0.40 0.88
C CYS A 28 -16.44 -0.73 -0.04
N GLY A 29 -17.26 -0.38 -1.04
CA GLY A 29 -17.82 -1.33 -2.01
C GLY A 29 -16.82 -1.92 -3.02
N SER A 30 -15.52 -1.74 -2.81
CA SER A 30 -14.46 -2.23 -3.69
C SER A 30 -13.49 -3.11 -2.92
N SER A 31 -13.53 -4.41 -3.21
CA SER A 31 -12.55 -5.38 -2.70
C SER A 31 -11.12 -5.01 -3.11
N TYR A 32 -10.95 -4.41 -4.29
CA TYR A 32 -9.66 -3.90 -4.76
C TYR A 32 -9.11 -2.83 -3.81
N PHE A 33 -9.90 -1.81 -3.45
CA PHE A 33 -9.43 -0.77 -2.53
C PHE A 33 -9.05 -1.34 -1.17
N LEU A 34 -9.86 -2.25 -0.61
CA LEU A 34 -9.53 -2.89 0.65
C LEU A 34 -8.23 -3.71 0.56
N SER A 35 -8.01 -4.44 -0.54
CA SER A 35 -6.76 -5.17 -0.75
C SER A 35 -5.54 -4.25 -0.74
N LYS A 36 -5.65 -3.04 -1.33
CA LYS A 36 -4.56 -2.06 -1.38
C LYS A 36 -4.36 -1.31 -0.05
N ILE A 37 -5.42 -1.15 0.76
CA ILE A 37 -5.28 -0.73 2.17
C ILE A 37 -4.45 -1.77 2.92
N GLY A 38 -4.78 -3.06 2.78
CA GLY A 38 -4.03 -4.13 3.44
C GLY A 38 -2.56 -4.17 3.03
N VAL A 39 -2.25 -4.08 1.74
CA VAL A 39 -0.85 -3.96 1.26
C VAL A 39 -0.15 -2.77 1.89
N THR A 40 -0.79 -1.60 1.89
CA THR A 40 -0.19 -0.37 2.44
C THR A 40 0.15 -0.51 3.92
N VAL A 41 -0.80 -0.97 4.74
CA VAL A 41 -0.57 -1.09 6.17
C VAL A 41 0.37 -2.25 6.50
N MET A 42 0.33 -3.35 5.74
CA MET A 42 1.28 -4.46 5.89
C MET A 42 2.72 -3.99 5.65
N SER A 43 2.98 -3.19 4.62
CA SER A 43 4.31 -2.59 4.39
C SER A 43 4.77 -1.72 5.58
N MET A 44 3.87 -0.96 6.20
CA MET A 44 4.19 -0.16 7.39
C MET A 44 4.49 -1.02 8.62
N ILE A 45 3.76 -2.13 8.80
CA ILE A 45 4.01 -3.08 9.89
C ILE A 45 5.36 -3.78 9.67
N GLN A 46 5.62 -4.24 8.45
CA GLN A 46 6.86 -4.91 8.08
C GLN A 46 8.08 -4.01 8.30
N GLN A 47 8.01 -2.72 7.95
CA GLN A 47 9.10 -1.80 8.27
C GLN A 47 9.34 -1.70 9.78
N ARG A 48 8.29 -1.58 10.60
CA ARG A 48 8.44 -1.50 12.06
C ARG A 48 9.08 -2.76 12.64
N GLU A 49 8.75 -3.92 12.10
CA GLU A 49 9.34 -5.20 12.50
C GLU A 49 10.83 -5.28 12.13
N LEU A 50 11.21 -4.77 10.95
CA LEU A 50 12.61 -4.67 10.53
C LEU A 50 13.42 -3.67 11.38
N ASP A 51 12.81 -2.54 11.74
CA ASP A 51 13.43 -1.56 12.65
C ASP A 51 13.67 -2.18 14.02
N ALA A 52 12.69 -2.92 14.55
CA ALA A 52 12.79 -3.59 15.83
C ALA A 52 13.81 -4.74 15.85
N SER A 53 14.10 -5.36 14.70
CA SER A 53 15.11 -6.42 14.58
C SER A 53 16.53 -5.89 14.31
N GLY A 54 16.70 -4.59 14.12
CA GLY A 54 17.99 -3.96 13.83
C GLY A 54 18.42 -4.01 12.36
N ALA A 55 17.51 -4.30 11.43
CA ALA A 55 17.78 -4.28 9.99
C ALA A 55 17.76 -2.83 9.44
N GLU A 56 18.82 -2.09 9.72
CA GLU A 56 18.93 -0.66 9.35
C GLU A 56 19.08 -0.44 7.84
N ASP A 57 19.63 -1.41 7.13
CA ASP A 57 19.93 -1.37 5.68
C ASP A 57 18.72 -1.72 4.79
N ILE A 58 17.64 -2.26 5.36
CA ILE A 58 16.43 -2.63 4.63
C ILE A 58 15.32 -1.59 4.82
N VAL A 59 14.77 -1.14 3.70
CA VAL A 59 13.66 -0.20 3.65
C VAL A 59 12.48 -0.80 2.88
N VAL A 60 11.29 -0.69 3.48
CA VAL A 60 10.00 -1.10 2.94
C VAL A 60 9.08 0.11 2.94
N ASN A 61 8.59 0.47 1.76
CA ASN A 61 7.56 1.48 1.57
C ASN A 61 6.45 0.91 0.69
N ALA A 62 5.21 1.34 0.91
CA ALA A 62 4.14 1.16 -0.05
C ALA A 62 4.21 2.30 -1.08
N CYS A 63 3.83 2.05 -2.33
CA CYS A 63 3.79 3.12 -3.32
C CYS A 63 2.60 2.99 -4.29
N CYS A 64 2.26 4.12 -4.92
CA CYS A 64 1.25 4.19 -5.96
C CYS A 64 1.89 4.65 -7.28
N PRO A 65 1.74 3.87 -8.37
CA PRO A 65 2.24 4.24 -9.69
C PRO A 65 1.37 5.30 -10.39
N GLY A 66 0.26 5.73 -9.78
CA GLY A 66 -0.73 6.59 -10.44
C GLY A 66 -1.70 5.79 -11.33
N HIS A 67 -2.42 6.50 -12.20
CA HIS A 67 -3.38 5.88 -13.12
C HIS A 67 -2.72 5.58 -14.47
N VAL A 68 -2.14 4.39 -14.58
CA VAL A 68 -1.31 3.96 -15.72
C VAL A 68 -2.13 3.27 -16.80
N ASP A 69 -1.85 3.59 -18.07
CA ASP A 69 -2.42 2.93 -19.25
C ASP A 69 -1.92 1.48 -19.33
N THR A 70 -2.78 0.55 -18.94
CA THR A 70 -2.52 -0.90 -18.87
C THR A 70 -3.84 -1.66 -19.13
N GLU A 71 -3.74 -2.96 -19.34
CA GLU A 71 -4.93 -3.82 -19.41
C GLU A 71 -5.80 -3.73 -18.13
N LEU A 72 -5.17 -3.63 -16.95
CA LEU A 72 -5.88 -3.49 -15.67
C LEU A 72 -6.74 -2.21 -15.61
N SER A 73 -6.28 -1.12 -16.25
CA SER A 73 -7.04 0.13 -16.34
C SER A 73 -7.95 0.20 -17.56
N ASN A 74 -8.09 -0.89 -18.34
CA ASN A 74 -8.78 -0.92 -19.63
C ASN A 74 -8.28 0.17 -20.59
N HIS A 75 -6.97 0.45 -20.58
CA HIS A 75 -6.36 1.51 -21.37
C HIS A 75 -6.96 2.91 -21.15
N LYS A 76 -7.45 3.19 -19.95
CA LYS A 76 -8.02 4.51 -19.55
C LYS A 76 -7.08 5.32 -18.65
N GLY A 77 -5.87 4.82 -18.40
CA GLY A 77 -4.88 5.51 -17.61
C GLY A 77 -4.44 6.83 -18.24
N THR A 78 -4.12 7.82 -17.41
CA THR A 78 -3.59 9.11 -17.86
C THR A 78 -2.07 9.13 -17.99
N LEU A 79 -1.39 8.12 -17.45
CA LEU A 79 0.07 7.99 -17.44
C LEU A 79 0.49 6.83 -18.36
N THR A 80 1.62 6.99 -19.03
CA THR A 80 2.32 5.91 -19.72
C THR A 80 2.95 4.93 -18.73
N ILE A 81 3.36 3.75 -19.24
CA ILE A 81 4.06 2.73 -18.44
C ILE A 81 5.33 3.32 -17.80
N ASP A 82 6.12 4.07 -18.57
CA ASP A 82 7.38 4.65 -18.09
C ASP A 82 7.14 5.69 -16.99
N GLU A 83 6.13 6.56 -17.15
CA GLU A 83 5.74 7.53 -16.12
C GLU A 83 5.24 6.82 -14.84
N GLY A 84 4.48 5.74 -15.00
CA GLY A 84 4.00 4.92 -13.88
C GLY A 84 5.12 4.22 -13.11
N ALA A 85 6.22 3.87 -13.78
CA ALA A 85 7.37 3.18 -13.19
C ALA A 85 8.25 4.11 -12.33
N VAL A 86 8.18 5.43 -12.53
CA VAL A 86 9.04 6.41 -11.84
C VAL A 86 8.99 6.26 -10.32
N THR A 87 7.79 6.20 -9.71
CA THR A 87 7.67 6.12 -8.24
C THR A 87 8.16 4.79 -7.66
N PRO A 88 7.79 3.62 -8.23
CA PRO A 88 8.38 2.34 -7.81
C PRO A 88 9.91 2.30 -7.93
N VAL A 89 10.48 2.79 -9.04
CA VAL A 89 11.93 2.84 -9.25
C VAL A 89 12.61 3.77 -8.25
N TYR A 90 12.03 4.94 -7.98
CA TYR A 90 12.48 5.84 -6.91
C TYR A 90 12.56 5.14 -5.55
N CYS A 91 11.53 4.36 -5.17
CA CYS A 91 11.53 3.60 -3.92
C CYS A 91 12.60 2.50 -3.89
N ALA A 92 12.89 1.86 -5.02
CA ALA A 92 13.88 0.79 -5.13
C ALA A 92 15.33 1.31 -5.11
N LEU A 93 15.56 2.56 -5.53
CA LEU A 93 16.88 3.17 -5.67
C LEU A 93 17.17 4.22 -4.58
N LEU A 94 16.51 4.12 -3.43
CA LEU A 94 16.80 5.02 -2.32
C LEU A 94 18.29 4.87 -1.89
N PRO A 95 18.94 5.97 -1.47
CA PRO A 95 20.31 5.91 -1.00
C PRO A 95 20.48 4.93 0.17
N PRO A 96 21.65 4.31 0.34
CA PRO A 96 21.96 3.51 1.52
C PRO A 96 21.72 4.29 2.82
N ASN A 97 21.24 3.59 3.86
CA ASN A 97 20.99 4.15 5.20
C ASN A 97 20.02 5.34 5.24
N VAL A 98 19.08 5.40 4.28
CA VAL A 98 18.05 6.43 4.27
C VAL A 98 17.16 6.34 5.52
N THR A 99 16.95 7.47 6.19
CA THR A 99 16.06 7.57 7.36
C THR A 99 14.62 7.91 6.97
N SER A 100 14.43 8.49 5.77
CA SER A 100 13.11 8.78 5.19
C SER A 100 13.19 8.90 3.66
N PRO A 101 12.29 8.29 2.89
CA PRO A 101 11.09 7.57 3.33
C PRO A 101 11.37 6.15 3.82
N ARG A 102 10.83 5.80 4.99
CA ARG A 102 10.94 4.47 5.63
C ARG A 102 9.60 4.11 6.28
N GLY A 103 8.94 3.04 5.80
CA GLY A 103 7.62 2.63 6.29
C GLY A 103 6.51 3.62 5.94
N LYS A 104 6.58 4.26 4.77
CA LYS A 104 5.67 5.31 4.30
C LYS A 104 4.86 4.84 3.08
N PHE A 105 3.83 5.61 2.75
CA PHE A 105 3.12 5.51 1.48
C PHE A 105 3.61 6.60 0.54
N ILE A 106 4.13 6.21 -0.63
CA ILE A 106 4.78 7.10 -1.59
C ILE A 106 3.93 7.23 -2.85
N ARG A 107 3.70 8.47 -3.28
CA ARG A 107 3.01 8.79 -4.54
C ARG A 107 3.71 9.98 -5.18
N GLU A 108 3.94 9.92 -6.49
CA GLU A 108 4.62 10.99 -7.24
C GLU A 108 5.98 11.36 -6.60
N MET A 109 6.74 10.33 -6.19
CA MET A 109 8.01 10.44 -5.46
C MET A 109 7.94 11.23 -4.13
N LYS A 110 6.74 11.46 -3.59
CA LYS A 110 6.52 12.19 -2.34
C LYS A 110 5.86 11.30 -1.30
N ILE A 111 6.12 11.58 -0.03
CA ILE A 111 5.38 10.96 1.06
C ILE A 111 3.95 11.49 1.01
N ALA A 112 3.00 10.63 0.72
CA ALA A 112 1.59 10.93 0.80
C ALA A 112 1.12 10.77 2.25
N GLU A 113 0.24 11.66 2.69
CA GLU A 113 -0.33 11.59 4.03
C GLU A 113 -1.19 10.32 4.14
N TRP A 114 -0.83 9.46 5.09
CA TRP A 114 -1.62 8.30 5.47
C TRP A 114 -2.24 8.57 6.83
N LYS A 115 -3.53 8.92 6.83
CA LYS A 115 -4.31 9.04 8.07
C LYS A 115 -4.83 7.66 8.44
N MET A 116 -4.43 7.19 9.62
CA MET A 116 -5.07 6.06 10.30
C MET A 116 -6.34 6.51 10.98
#